data_AF-D1Q067-F1
#
_entry.id   AF-D1Q067-F1
#
_cell.length_a   1.000
_cell.length_b   1.000
_cell.length_c   1.000
_cell.angle_alpha   90.00
_cell.angle_beta   90.00
_cell.angle_gamma   90.00
#
_symmetry.space_group_name_H-M   'P 1'
#
loop_
_entity.id
_entity.type
_entity.pdbx_description
1 polymer ?
#
loop_
_entity_poly.entity_id
_entity_poly.type
_entity_poly.pdbx_seq_one_letter_code
_entity_poly.pdbx_strand_id
1 'polypeptide(L)'
;MKKLQESGVIFDSEEHRYFLKGKELRGITDMLQRQVFPGMYANIPQFVLNRAAERGTMIHESIELLDSGFEPKETTQELESYKRIKHDNGLKTLENEYLVTDGESFASAIDLVFTNGEKNVILADIKTTSVLNKEYVRWQLSIYAYLFELQNIDLKVNKLHALWLRGDKSEFVEVERIDTEIIKDLLQCEVEGRQFVNPLAKADADVPVAIKNAEYSVYTLVTQLKELNEKKKKLSEGLLKLMQENDVKSYKGDYVTLSRKAAYTKKSIDSKKLEEKYPEVYAACIKESNYPETLQIR
;
A
#
# COMPACT_ATOMS: atom_id res chain seq x y z
N MET A 1 -22.78 -17.38 -17.90
CA MET A 1 -21.43 -17.49 -17.30
C MET A 1 -21.30 -18.81 -16.55
N LYS A 2 -20.15 -19.49 -16.62
CA LYS A 2 -19.89 -20.69 -15.81
C LYS A 2 -19.72 -20.29 -14.33
N LYS A 3 -20.27 -21.09 -13.42
CA LYS A 3 -20.14 -20.91 -11.97
C LYS A 3 -18.69 -21.17 -11.54
N LEU A 4 -18.14 -20.35 -10.65
CA LEU A 4 -16.83 -20.58 -10.03
C LEU A 4 -16.89 -21.82 -9.11
N GLN A 5 -15.82 -22.60 -9.08
CA GLN A 5 -15.73 -23.80 -8.25
C GLN A 5 -15.47 -23.44 -6.78
N GLU A 6 -16.14 -24.11 -5.85
CA GLU A 6 -15.88 -23.92 -4.42
C GLU A 6 -14.65 -24.73 -4.01
N SER A 7 -13.75 -24.12 -3.23
CA SER A 7 -12.47 -24.73 -2.81
C SER A 7 -12.62 -25.79 -1.73
N GLY A 8 -13.72 -25.74 -0.97
CA GLY A 8 -13.90 -26.52 0.26
C GLY A 8 -13.01 -26.05 1.43
N VAL A 9 -12.27 -24.95 1.26
CA VAL A 9 -11.50 -24.31 2.33
C VAL A 9 -12.45 -23.57 3.27
N ILE A 10 -12.20 -23.71 4.56
CA ILE A 10 -12.82 -22.93 5.62
C ILE A 10 -11.82 -21.86 6.02
N PHE A 11 -12.23 -20.59 5.94
CA PHE A 11 -11.44 -19.46 6.43
C PHE A 11 -11.95 -19.06 7.81
N ASP A 12 -11.05 -19.04 8.78
CA ASP A 12 -11.25 -18.46 10.10
C ASP A 12 -10.81 -16.99 10.03
N SER A 13 -11.78 -16.08 9.98
CA SER A 13 -11.52 -14.65 9.85
C SER A 13 -10.97 -14.00 11.12
N GLU A 14 -11.24 -14.59 12.30
CA GLU A 14 -10.76 -14.05 13.57
C GLU A 14 -9.26 -14.32 13.73
N GLU A 15 -8.84 -15.55 13.46
CA GLU A 15 -7.44 -15.97 13.57
C GLU A 15 -6.66 -15.80 12.25
N HIS A 16 -7.35 -15.43 11.17
CA HIS A 16 -6.80 -15.31 9.81
C HIS A 16 -6.13 -16.60 9.29
N ARG A 17 -6.80 -17.75 9.48
CA ARG A 17 -6.28 -19.09 9.19
C ARG A 17 -7.15 -19.86 8.19
N TYR A 18 -6.51 -20.73 7.42
CA TYR A 18 -7.18 -21.52 6.38
C TYR A 18 -7.13 -23.01 6.71
N PHE A 19 -8.26 -23.70 6.55
CA PHE A 19 -8.37 -25.13 6.83
C PHE A 19 -9.03 -25.88 5.68
N LEU A 20 -8.46 -27.02 5.31
CA LEU A 20 -9.04 -27.94 4.34
C LEU A 20 -9.10 -29.34 4.95
N LYS A 21 -10.33 -29.88 5.12
CA LYS A 21 -10.56 -31.21 5.74
C LYS A 21 -9.86 -31.38 7.09
N GLY A 22 -9.81 -30.32 7.90
CA GLY A 22 -9.17 -30.30 9.21
C GLY A 22 -7.65 -30.10 9.20
N LYS A 23 -7.00 -30.05 8.03
CA LYS A 23 -5.59 -29.68 7.89
C LYS A 23 -5.47 -28.16 7.72
N GLU A 24 -4.62 -27.53 8.50
CA GLU A 24 -4.26 -26.12 8.32
C GLU A 24 -3.39 -25.93 7.07
N LEU A 25 -3.72 -24.91 6.29
CA LEU A 25 -3.01 -24.50 5.08
C LEU A 25 -2.24 -23.19 5.32
N ARG A 26 -1.20 -22.96 4.54
CA ARG A 26 -0.36 -21.76 4.64
C ARG A 26 -0.94 -20.63 3.78
N GLY A 27 -1.03 -19.44 4.35
CA GLY A 27 -1.44 -18.22 3.64
C GLY A 27 -0.34 -17.70 2.70
N ILE A 28 -0.74 -17.12 1.57
CA ILE A 28 0.19 -16.59 0.55
C ILE A 28 0.87 -15.29 1.00
N THR A 29 0.16 -14.41 1.70
CA THR A 29 0.68 -13.13 2.22
C THR A 29 1.92 -13.34 3.08
N ASP A 30 1.84 -14.24 4.07
CA ASP A 30 2.94 -14.51 4.99
C ASP A 30 4.12 -15.21 4.31
N MET A 31 3.83 -16.12 3.37
CA MET A 31 4.86 -16.76 2.54
C MET A 31 5.63 -15.72 1.73
N LEU A 32 4.96 -14.78 1.07
CA LEU A 32 5.61 -13.74 0.27
C LEU A 32 6.54 -12.86 1.12
N GLN A 33 6.14 -12.53 2.34
CA GLN A 33 6.99 -11.77 3.26
C GLN A 33 8.26 -12.52 3.66
N ARG A 34 8.22 -13.87 3.76
CA ARG A 34 9.41 -14.67 4.06
C ARG A 34 10.30 -14.90 2.84
N GLN A 35 9.69 -15.24 1.71
CA GLN A 35 10.40 -15.75 0.53
C GLN A 35 10.86 -14.64 -0.42
N VAL A 36 9.99 -13.67 -0.70
CA VAL A 36 10.22 -12.67 -1.78
C VAL A 36 10.52 -11.28 -1.21
N PHE A 37 9.89 -10.90 -0.10
CA PHE A 37 10.00 -9.57 0.50
C PHE A 37 10.46 -9.59 1.97
N PRO A 38 11.59 -10.27 2.30
CA PRO A 38 12.06 -10.40 3.67
C PRO A 38 12.30 -9.02 4.30
N GLY A 39 11.65 -8.73 5.42
CA GLY A 39 11.87 -7.49 6.17
C GLY A 39 11.20 -6.24 5.62
N MET A 40 10.27 -6.37 4.66
CA MET A 40 9.52 -5.24 4.05
C MET A 40 8.87 -4.29 5.08
N TYR A 41 8.49 -4.81 6.26
CA TYR A 41 7.86 -4.02 7.32
C TYR A 41 8.65 -3.96 8.64
N ALA A 42 9.90 -4.46 8.66
CA ALA A 42 10.66 -4.66 9.89
C ALA A 42 10.87 -3.38 10.72
N ASN A 43 10.90 -2.22 10.08
CA ASN A 43 11.14 -0.92 10.71
C ASN A 43 9.89 -0.05 10.85
N ILE A 44 8.71 -0.58 10.54
CA ILE A 44 7.44 0.15 10.68
C ILE A 44 6.84 -0.16 12.06
N PRO A 45 6.52 0.86 12.89
CA PRO A 45 5.90 0.61 14.18
C PRO A 45 4.60 -0.18 14.08
N GLN A 46 4.42 -1.19 14.94
CA GLN A 46 3.27 -2.12 14.86
C GLN A 46 1.91 -1.41 14.86
N PHE A 47 1.74 -0.35 15.66
CA PHE A 47 0.47 0.39 15.70
C PHE A 47 0.11 1.05 14.36
N VAL A 48 1.10 1.36 13.51
CA VAL A 48 0.88 1.90 12.15
C VAL A 48 0.36 0.79 11.24
N LEU A 49 0.96 -0.40 11.34
CA LEU A 49 0.52 -1.59 10.58
C LEU A 49 -0.90 -1.99 10.98
N ASN A 50 -1.21 -2.02 12.28
CA ASN A 50 -2.54 -2.37 12.77
C ASN A 50 -3.61 -1.41 12.26
N ARG A 51 -3.39 -0.09 12.33
CA ARG A 51 -4.34 0.90 11.78
C ARG A 51 -4.50 0.79 10.26
N ALA A 52 -3.44 0.43 9.55
CA ALA A 52 -3.50 0.19 8.11
C ALA A 52 -4.33 -1.06 7.80
N ALA A 53 -4.16 -2.13 8.57
CA ALA A 53 -4.94 -3.36 8.46
C ALA A 53 -6.42 -3.11 8.78
N GLU A 54 -6.76 -2.47 9.91
CA GLU A 54 -8.13 -2.11 10.30
C GLU A 54 -8.84 -1.30 9.20
N ARG A 55 -8.16 -0.30 8.63
CA ARG A 55 -8.70 0.48 7.50
C ARG A 55 -8.90 -0.39 6.26
N GLY A 56 -7.94 -1.27 5.96
CA GLY A 56 -8.03 -2.23 4.86
C GLY A 56 -9.27 -3.10 5.00
N THR A 57 -9.42 -3.79 6.13
CA THR A 57 -10.58 -4.63 6.44
C THR A 57 -11.90 -3.89 6.23
N MET A 58 -12.05 -2.69 6.81
CA MET A 58 -13.27 -1.91 6.66
C MET A 58 -13.59 -1.55 5.19
N ILE A 59 -12.58 -1.29 4.37
CA ILE A 59 -12.76 -1.00 2.94
C ILE A 59 -13.13 -2.26 2.16
N HIS A 60 -12.51 -3.41 2.44
CA HIS A 60 -12.86 -4.69 1.82
C HIS A 60 -14.30 -5.07 2.14
N GLU A 61 -14.68 -5.06 3.42
CA GLU A 61 -16.05 -5.38 3.87
C GLU A 61 -17.08 -4.44 3.24
N SER A 62 -16.77 -3.15 3.11
CA SER A 62 -17.67 -2.18 2.47
C SER A 62 -17.86 -2.45 0.98
N ILE A 63 -16.82 -2.91 0.29
CA ILE A 63 -16.85 -3.28 -1.13
C ILE A 63 -17.63 -4.57 -1.33
N GLU A 64 -17.37 -5.59 -0.50
CA GLU A 64 -18.09 -6.87 -0.53
C GLU A 64 -19.59 -6.66 -0.29
N LEU A 65 -19.95 -5.84 0.70
CA LEU A 65 -21.35 -5.53 1.02
C LEU A 65 -22.04 -4.82 -0.17
N LEU A 66 -21.36 -3.85 -0.79
CA LEU A 66 -21.85 -3.17 -1.98
C LEU A 66 -22.07 -4.14 -3.15
N ASP A 67 -21.08 -5.01 -3.44
CA ASP A 67 -21.14 -5.96 -4.54
C ASP A 67 -22.20 -7.05 -4.31
N SER A 68 -22.50 -7.36 -3.05
CA SER A 68 -23.61 -8.21 -2.63
C SER A 68 -24.99 -7.54 -2.74
N GLY A 69 -25.05 -6.28 -3.20
CA GLY A 69 -26.29 -5.54 -3.41
C GLY A 69 -26.79 -4.75 -2.18
N PHE A 70 -25.98 -4.67 -1.14
CA PHE A 70 -26.28 -3.91 0.07
C PHE A 70 -25.45 -2.64 0.11
N GLU A 71 -25.96 -1.55 -0.47
CA GLU A 71 -25.21 -0.30 -0.47
C GLU A 71 -25.06 0.28 0.96
N PRO A 72 -23.83 0.55 1.43
CA PRO A 72 -23.61 1.15 2.74
C PRO A 72 -24.26 2.54 2.85
N LYS A 73 -24.94 2.81 3.98
CA LYS A 73 -25.60 4.11 4.23
C LYS A 73 -24.64 5.30 4.22
N GLU A 74 -23.43 5.09 4.71
CA GLU A 74 -22.36 6.08 4.67
C GLU A 74 -21.33 5.62 3.64
N THR A 75 -21.00 6.50 2.70
CA THR A 75 -20.06 6.18 1.64
C THR A 75 -18.72 6.87 1.86
N THR A 76 -17.66 6.08 1.83
CA THR A 76 -16.28 6.57 1.88
C THR A 76 -15.84 7.05 0.48
N GLN A 77 -14.82 7.90 0.42
CA GLN A 77 -14.26 8.37 -0.85
C GLN A 77 -13.66 7.20 -1.67
N GLU A 78 -13.17 6.18 -0.97
CA GLU A 78 -12.69 4.94 -1.54
C GLU A 78 -13.80 4.14 -2.20
N LEU A 79 -14.95 4.00 -1.54
CA LEU A 79 -16.08 3.26 -2.09
C LEU A 79 -16.69 3.97 -3.31
N GLU A 80 -16.74 5.31 -3.31
CA GLU A 80 -17.10 6.09 -4.49
C GLU A 80 -16.09 5.94 -5.64
N SER A 81 -14.79 5.90 -5.31
CA SER A 81 -13.75 5.64 -6.30
C SER A 81 -13.83 4.24 -6.89
N TYR A 82 -14.17 3.25 -6.07
CA TYR A 82 -14.44 1.89 -6.51
C TYR A 82 -15.61 1.81 -7.49
N LYS A 83 -16.76 2.42 -7.17
CA LYS A 83 -17.93 2.49 -8.06
C LYS A 83 -17.58 3.09 -9.42
N ARG A 84 -16.85 4.23 -9.40
CA ARG A 84 -16.37 4.90 -10.62
C ARG A 84 -15.47 3.98 -11.44
N ILE A 85 -14.47 3.35 -10.82
CA ILE A 85 -13.54 2.43 -11.51
C ILE A 85 -14.29 1.27 -12.15
N LYS A 86 -15.24 0.64 -11.46
CA LYS A 86 -16.05 -0.45 -12.03
C LYS A 86 -16.83 0.02 -13.24
N HIS A 87 -17.51 1.15 -13.11
CA HIS A 87 -18.31 1.72 -14.19
C HIS A 87 -17.46 2.03 -15.42
N ASP A 88 -16.36 2.77 -15.23
CA ASP A 88 -15.51 3.26 -16.33
C ASP A 88 -14.80 2.12 -17.08
N ASN A 89 -14.56 0.99 -16.41
CA ASN A 89 -13.92 -0.19 -16.99
C ASN A 89 -14.93 -1.29 -17.40
N GLY A 90 -16.24 -1.06 -17.22
CA GLY A 90 -17.28 -2.05 -17.53
C GLY A 90 -17.16 -3.35 -16.73
N LEU A 91 -16.67 -3.27 -15.48
CA LEU A 91 -16.41 -4.42 -14.62
C LEU A 91 -17.68 -4.89 -13.92
N LYS A 92 -17.87 -6.21 -13.92
CA LYS A 92 -18.88 -6.91 -13.10
C LYS A 92 -18.16 -7.82 -12.12
N THR A 93 -18.56 -7.78 -10.86
CA THR A 93 -18.05 -8.70 -9.83
C THR A 93 -18.64 -10.08 -10.04
N LEU A 94 -17.77 -11.08 -10.02
CA LEU A 94 -18.13 -12.49 -10.01
C LEU A 94 -18.13 -13.04 -8.60
N GLU A 95 -17.12 -12.67 -7.82
CA GLU A 95 -17.00 -13.04 -6.42
C GLU A 95 -16.04 -12.10 -5.68
N ASN A 96 -16.26 -11.95 -4.38
CA ASN A 96 -15.40 -11.24 -3.44
C ASN A 96 -14.74 -12.27 -2.51
N GLU A 97 -13.55 -11.95 -1.99
CA GLU A 97 -12.85 -12.81 -0.99
C GLU A 97 -12.82 -14.30 -1.41
N TYR A 98 -12.65 -14.56 -2.72
CA TYR A 98 -12.84 -15.87 -3.31
C TYR A 98 -11.72 -16.83 -2.88
N LEU A 99 -12.07 -17.85 -2.11
CA LEU A 99 -11.12 -18.81 -1.58
C LEU A 99 -10.56 -19.73 -2.67
N VAL A 100 -9.23 -19.76 -2.79
CA VAL A 100 -8.48 -20.62 -3.69
C VAL A 100 -7.45 -21.45 -2.94
N THR A 101 -7.13 -22.63 -3.47
CA THR A 101 -6.17 -23.56 -2.87
C THR A 101 -5.48 -24.42 -3.92
N ASP A 102 -4.31 -24.96 -3.58
CA ASP A 102 -3.67 -26.06 -4.33
C ASP A 102 -4.23 -27.44 -3.93
N GLY A 103 -5.11 -27.49 -2.92
CA GLY A 103 -5.69 -28.71 -2.37
C GLY A 103 -4.79 -29.45 -1.37
N GLU A 104 -3.61 -28.91 -1.05
CA GLU A 104 -2.61 -29.60 -0.24
C GLU A 104 -1.93 -28.72 0.81
N SER A 105 -1.30 -27.61 0.41
CA SER A 105 -0.39 -26.84 1.27
C SER A 105 -0.79 -25.38 1.42
N PHE A 106 -1.46 -24.79 0.45
CA PHE A 106 -1.70 -23.35 0.37
C PHE A 106 -3.17 -23.01 0.20
N ALA A 107 -3.59 -21.91 0.81
CA ALA A 107 -4.86 -21.27 0.52
C ALA A 107 -4.77 -19.74 0.68
N SER A 108 -5.67 -19.04 0.01
CA SER A 108 -5.82 -17.60 0.15
C SER A 108 -7.21 -17.16 -0.31
N ALA A 109 -7.63 -15.98 0.13
CA ALA A 109 -8.76 -15.27 -0.45
C ALA A 109 -8.26 -14.30 -1.55
N ILE A 110 -8.94 -14.31 -2.70
CA ILE A 110 -8.77 -13.31 -3.75
C ILE A 110 -9.80 -12.21 -3.52
N ASP A 111 -9.36 -11.00 -3.21
CA ASP A 111 -10.25 -9.89 -2.86
C ASP A 111 -11.37 -9.68 -3.88
N LEU A 112 -11.03 -9.66 -5.18
CA LEU A 112 -11.96 -9.36 -6.26
C LEU A 112 -11.71 -10.24 -7.49
N VAL A 113 -12.76 -10.97 -7.88
CA VAL A 113 -12.83 -11.67 -9.17
C VAL A 113 -13.81 -10.92 -10.06
N PHE A 114 -13.30 -10.27 -11.11
CA PHE A 114 -14.09 -9.50 -12.06
C PHE A 114 -14.24 -10.19 -13.41
N THR A 115 -15.21 -9.68 -14.16
CA THR A 115 -15.32 -9.88 -15.60
C THR A 115 -15.70 -8.58 -16.31
N ASN A 116 -15.28 -8.45 -17.56
CA ASN A 116 -15.80 -7.45 -18.50
C ASN A 116 -16.40 -8.11 -19.78
N GLY A 117 -16.71 -9.40 -19.72
CA GLY A 117 -17.25 -10.19 -20.82
C GLY A 117 -17.09 -11.70 -20.58
N GLU A 118 -17.90 -12.54 -21.24
CA GLU A 118 -18.11 -13.95 -20.84
C GLU A 118 -16.88 -14.84 -20.66
N LYS A 119 -15.73 -14.49 -21.26
CA LYS A 119 -14.47 -15.25 -21.19
C LYS A 119 -13.30 -14.50 -20.56
N ASN A 120 -13.54 -13.31 -20.03
CA ASN A 120 -12.51 -12.47 -19.44
C ASN A 120 -12.61 -12.54 -17.91
N VAL A 121 -11.68 -13.25 -17.27
CA VAL A 121 -11.50 -13.21 -15.82
C VAL A 121 -10.38 -12.22 -15.50
N ILE A 122 -10.67 -11.30 -14.59
CA ILE A 122 -9.72 -10.31 -14.12
C ILE A 122 -9.63 -10.48 -12.61
N LEU A 123 -8.43 -10.72 -12.10
CA LEU A 123 -8.22 -10.71 -10.65
C LEU A 123 -7.75 -9.33 -10.24
N ALA A 124 -8.32 -8.80 -9.17
CA ALA A 124 -7.86 -7.56 -8.58
C ALA A 124 -7.63 -7.74 -7.08
N ASP A 125 -6.61 -7.04 -6.58
CA ASP A 125 -6.25 -6.99 -5.18
C ASP A 125 -6.36 -5.54 -4.71
N ILE A 126 -7.09 -5.34 -3.61
CA ILE A 126 -7.41 -4.05 -3.04
C ILE A 126 -6.24 -3.62 -2.17
N LYS A 127 -5.71 -2.43 -2.44
CA LYS A 127 -4.65 -1.83 -1.61
C LYS A 127 -5.08 -0.46 -1.12
N THR A 128 -5.00 -0.26 0.19
CA THR A 128 -5.35 1.00 0.87
C THR A 128 -4.13 1.70 1.47
N THR A 129 -2.94 1.17 1.15
CA THR A 129 -1.66 1.59 1.69
C THR A 129 -1.30 3.02 1.26
N SER A 130 -0.68 3.77 2.16
CA SER A 130 0.61 4.40 1.86
C SER A 130 0.93 4.75 0.41
N VAL A 131 1.68 3.81 -0.11
CA VAL A 131 2.25 3.74 -1.43
C VAL A 131 1.78 2.40 -1.97
N LEU A 132 1.43 2.36 -3.26
CA LEU A 132 1.14 1.12 -3.93
C LEU A 132 2.44 0.36 -4.22
N ASN A 133 2.61 -0.84 -3.63
CA ASN A 133 3.68 -1.76 -3.98
C ASN A 133 3.24 -2.65 -5.16
N LYS A 134 3.48 -2.19 -6.39
CA LYS A 134 3.09 -2.91 -7.60
C LYS A 134 3.76 -4.28 -7.71
N GLU A 135 5.02 -4.41 -7.28
CA GLU A 135 5.75 -5.68 -7.35
C GLU A 135 5.17 -6.69 -6.34
N TYR A 136 4.83 -6.26 -5.13
CA TYR A 136 4.15 -7.14 -4.17
C TYR A 136 2.81 -7.65 -4.73
N VAL A 137 1.97 -6.76 -5.25
CA VAL A 137 0.68 -7.12 -5.85
C VAL A 137 0.86 -8.05 -7.04
N ARG A 138 1.89 -7.80 -7.87
CA ARG A 138 2.25 -8.65 -9.01
C ARG A 138 2.52 -10.09 -8.58
N TRP A 139 3.35 -10.29 -7.55
CA TRP A 139 3.62 -11.63 -7.00
C TRP A 139 2.36 -12.27 -6.42
N GLN A 140 1.62 -11.54 -5.59
CA GLN A 140 0.39 -12.01 -4.95
C GLN A 140 -0.65 -12.47 -5.99
N LEU A 141 -0.99 -11.60 -6.94
CA LEU A 141 -1.98 -11.89 -7.98
C LEU A 141 -1.51 -12.96 -8.97
N SER A 142 -0.21 -13.11 -9.20
CA SER A 142 0.30 -14.20 -10.05
C SER A 142 0.13 -15.57 -9.38
N ILE A 143 0.34 -15.64 -8.06
CA ILE A 143 0.06 -16.85 -7.28
C ILE A 143 -1.45 -17.12 -7.26
N TYR A 144 -2.27 -16.10 -7.02
CA TYR A 144 -3.72 -16.23 -7.04
C TYR A 144 -4.24 -16.70 -8.40
N ALA A 145 -3.69 -16.20 -9.50
CA ALA A 145 -4.04 -16.66 -10.83
C ALA A 145 -3.69 -18.14 -11.06
N TYR A 146 -2.54 -18.59 -10.56
CA TYR A 146 -2.17 -20.01 -10.60
C TYR A 146 -3.16 -20.88 -9.81
N LEU A 147 -3.44 -20.55 -8.55
CA LEU A 147 -4.38 -21.30 -7.70
C LEU A 147 -5.82 -21.25 -8.26
N PHE A 148 -6.25 -20.10 -8.76
CA PHE A 148 -7.56 -19.93 -9.40
C PHE A 148 -7.72 -20.87 -10.59
N GLU A 149 -6.71 -20.97 -11.46
CA GLU A 149 -6.76 -21.81 -12.66
C GLU A 149 -6.62 -23.30 -12.35
N LEU A 150 -5.94 -23.67 -11.26
CA LEU A 150 -5.94 -25.04 -10.75
C LEU A 150 -7.35 -25.46 -10.32
N GLN A 151 -8.04 -24.59 -9.59
CA GLN A 151 -9.39 -24.84 -9.07
C GLN A 151 -10.46 -24.75 -10.17
N ASN A 152 -10.29 -23.84 -11.14
CA ASN A 152 -11.24 -23.59 -12.22
C ASN A 152 -10.63 -23.99 -13.57
N ILE A 153 -10.54 -25.30 -13.82
CA ILE A 153 -9.85 -25.92 -14.98
C ILE A 153 -10.25 -25.31 -16.33
N ASP A 154 -11.52 -24.90 -16.48
CA ASP A 154 -12.08 -24.35 -17.73
C ASP A 154 -11.93 -22.81 -17.87
N LEU A 155 -11.39 -22.13 -16.87
CA LEU A 155 -11.27 -20.68 -16.83
C LEU A 155 -9.80 -20.26 -16.83
N LYS A 156 -9.53 -19.13 -17.47
CA LYS A 156 -8.19 -18.51 -17.52
C LYS A 156 -8.27 -17.08 -17.04
N VAL A 157 -7.27 -16.69 -16.26
CA VAL A 157 -7.12 -15.32 -15.78
C VAL A 157 -6.40 -14.52 -16.86
N ASN A 158 -7.10 -13.52 -17.40
CA ASN A 158 -6.62 -12.71 -18.52
C ASN A 158 -5.78 -11.52 -18.07
N LYS A 159 -6.18 -10.88 -16.95
CA LYS A 159 -5.52 -9.68 -16.44
C LYS A 159 -5.47 -9.67 -14.93
N LEU A 160 -4.45 -9.01 -14.40
CA LEU A 160 -4.22 -8.80 -12.97
C LEU A 160 -4.17 -7.30 -12.71
N HIS A 161 -4.89 -6.80 -11.71
CA HIS A 161 -4.88 -5.38 -11.39
C HIS A 161 -4.68 -5.11 -9.90
N ALA A 162 -3.81 -4.15 -9.60
CA ALA A 162 -3.86 -3.48 -8.31
C ALA A 162 -5.01 -2.46 -8.33
N LEU A 163 -5.95 -2.59 -7.41
CA LEU A 163 -6.98 -1.59 -7.13
C LEU A 163 -6.53 -0.77 -5.91
N TRP A 164 -5.87 0.35 -6.17
CA TRP A 164 -5.37 1.22 -5.10
C TRP A 164 -6.42 2.27 -4.75
N LEU A 165 -6.87 2.27 -3.49
CA LEU A 165 -7.92 3.16 -2.98
C LEU A 165 -7.44 3.89 -1.73
N ARG A 166 -7.28 5.22 -1.81
CA ARG A 166 -6.71 6.00 -0.71
C ARG A 166 -7.31 7.39 -0.61
N GLY A 167 -8.37 7.52 0.19
CA GLY A 167 -9.15 8.75 0.30
C GLY A 167 -9.71 9.12 -1.06
N ASP A 168 -9.37 10.31 -1.53
CA ASP A 168 -9.75 10.85 -2.84
C ASP A 168 -8.86 10.37 -3.99
N LYS A 169 -7.75 9.69 -3.70
CA LYS A 169 -6.85 9.13 -4.70
C LYS A 169 -7.23 7.69 -5.00
N SER A 170 -7.22 7.34 -6.28
CA SER A 170 -7.40 5.96 -6.70
C SER A 170 -6.65 5.66 -8.00
N GLU A 171 -6.16 4.42 -8.12
CA GLU A 171 -5.59 3.90 -9.37
C GLU A 171 -6.06 2.46 -9.59
N PHE A 172 -6.32 2.11 -10.85
CA PHE A 172 -6.57 0.73 -11.28
C PHE A 172 -5.46 0.34 -12.24
N VAL A 173 -4.44 -0.32 -11.72
CA VAL A 173 -3.16 -0.51 -12.41
C VAL A 173 -3.00 -1.96 -12.81
N GLU A 174 -2.89 -2.23 -14.11
CA GLU A 174 -2.56 -3.55 -14.62
C GLU A 174 -1.13 -3.94 -14.19
N VAL A 175 -0.97 -5.17 -13.68
CA VAL A 175 0.34 -5.76 -13.34
C VAL A 175 0.59 -7.00 -14.20
N GLU A 176 1.84 -7.19 -14.61
CA GLU A 176 2.21 -8.28 -15.50
C GLU A 176 2.30 -9.62 -14.74
N ARG A 177 1.59 -10.64 -15.25
CA ARG A 177 1.63 -11.99 -14.69
C ARG A 177 3.04 -12.58 -14.73
N ILE A 178 3.48 -13.14 -13.61
CA ILE A 178 4.74 -13.89 -13.51
C ILE A 178 4.55 -15.27 -14.12
N ASP A 179 5.60 -15.78 -14.76
CA ASP A 179 5.61 -17.10 -15.36
C ASP A 179 5.22 -18.19 -14.35
N THR A 180 4.39 -19.14 -14.80
CA THR A 180 3.81 -20.16 -13.90
C THR A 180 4.87 -21.10 -13.33
N GLU A 181 5.96 -21.36 -14.04
CA GLU A 181 7.03 -22.22 -13.53
C GLU A 181 7.81 -21.54 -12.39
N ILE A 182 7.97 -20.22 -12.44
CA ILE A 182 8.56 -19.43 -11.34
C ILE A 182 7.64 -19.49 -10.11
N ILE A 183 6.32 -19.37 -10.31
CA ILE A 183 5.34 -19.48 -9.21
C ILE A 183 5.38 -20.87 -8.56
N LYS A 184 5.43 -21.93 -9.37
CA LYS A 184 5.55 -23.30 -8.86
C LYS A 184 6.84 -23.51 -8.07
N ASP A 185 7.97 -23.01 -8.58
CA ASP A 185 9.26 -23.10 -7.86
C ASP A 185 9.20 -22.38 -6.51
N LEU A 186 8.61 -21.17 -6.45
CA LEU A 186 8.40 -20.44 -5.19
C LEU A 186 7.56 -21.24 -4.19
N LEU A 187 6.42 -21.79 -4.62
CA LEU A 187 5.56 -22.60 -3.74
C LEU A 187 6.29 -23.86 -3.26
N GLN A 188 7.05 -24.51 -4.14
CA GLN A 188 7.84 -25.69 -3.81
C GLN A 188 8.95 -25.36 -2.80
N CYS A 189 9.63 -24.20 -2.93
CA CYS A 189 10.62 -23.74 -1.97
C CYS A 189 10.05 -23.68 -0.55
N GLU A 190 8.86 -23.09 -0.42
CA GLU A 190 8.19 -22.93 0.86
C GLU A 190 7.79 -24.29 1.46
N VAL A 191 7.32 -25.23 0.66
CA VAL A 191 7.01 -26.60 1.12
C VAL A 191 8.26 -27.31 1.61
N GLU A 192 9.38 -27.19 0.88
CA GLU A 192 10.67 -27.81 1.20
C GLU A 192 11.43 -27.10 2.33
N GLY A 193 11.01 -25.90 2.74
CA GLY A 193 11.69 -25.09 3.75
C GLY A 193 13.02 -24.49 3.27
N ARG A 194 13.19 -24.33 1.94
CA ARG A 194 14.35 -23.65 1.34
C ARG A 194 14.01 -22.20 0.98
N GLN A 195 15.05 -21.36 0.93
CA GLN A 195 14.90 -19.97 0.46
C GLN A 195 14.73 -19.96 -1.06
N PHE A 196 13.70 -19.27 -1.53
CA PHE A 196 13.49 -19.00 -2.95
C PHE A 196 14.54 -18.02 -3.49
N VAL A 197 15.16 -18.38 -4.62
CA VAL A 197 16.10 -17.52 -5.34
C VAL A 197 15.33 -16.85 -6.48
N ASN A 198 14.94 -15.59 -6.29
CA ASN A 198 14.11 -14.88 -7.25
C ASN A 198 14.87 -14.65 -8.58
N PRO A 199 14.49 -15.31 -9.70
CA PRO A 199 15.16 -15.16 -10.99
C PRO A 199 14.85 -13.83 -11.68
N LEU A 200 13.81 -13.12 -11.22
CA LEU A 200 13.40 -11.80 -11.71
C LEU A 200 14.09 -10.66 -10.95
N ALA A 201 14.81 -10.97 -9.87
CA ALA A 201 15.56 -9.96 -9.15
C ALA A 201 16.64 -9.39 -10.08
N LYS A 202 16.53 -8.10 -10.40
CA LYS A 202 17.62 -7.39 -11.08
C LYS A 202 18.81 -7.41 -10.14
N ALA A 203 19.90 -8.04 -10.59
CA ALA A 203 21.17 -8.05 -9.90
C ALA A 203 21.75 -6.63 -9.88
N ASP A 204 21.34 -5.83 -8.90
CA ASP A 204 22.20 -4.72 -8.45
C ASP A 204 23.23 -5.36 -7.54
N ALA A 205 24.30 -5.90 -8.15
CA ALA A 205 25.32 -6.68 -7.48
C ALA A 205 26.02 -5.92 -6.32
N ASP A 206 25.85 -4.60 -6.25
CA ASP A 206 26.57 -3.72 -5.32
C ASP A 206 25.70 -3.11 -4.20
N VAL A 207 24.39 -3.35 -4.16
CA VAL A 207 23.50 -2.77 -3.13
C VAL A 207 22.97 -3.86 -2.20
N PRO A 208 23.33 -3.85 -0.90
CA PRO A 208 22.79 -4.78 0.08
C PRO A 208 21.25 -4.81 0.07
N VAL A 209 20.66 -6.01 0.12
CA VAL A 209 19.19 -6.20 0.17
C VAL A 209 18.54 -5.38 1.30
N ALA A 210 19.24 -5.22 2.42
CA ALA A 210 18.80 -4.37 3.54
C ALA A 210 18.56 -2.91 3.13
N ILE A 211 19.36 -2.35 2.21
CA ILE A 211 19.18 -0.98 1.71
C ILE A 211 17.94 -0.91 0.81
N LYS A 212 17.74 -1.88 -0.08
CA LYS A 212 16.53 -1.94 -0.94
C LYS A 212 15.24 -2.04 -0.13
N ASN A 213 15.24 -2.84 0.94
CA ASN A 213 14.09 -2.94 1.84
C ASN A 213 13.86 -1.65 2.63
N ALA A 214 14.95 -1.00 3.07
CA ALA A 214 14.88 0.28 3.74
C ALA A 214 14.40 1.41 2.80
N GLU A 215 14.74 1.36 1.52
CA GLU A 215 14.32 2.34 0.50
C GLU A 215 12.79 2.43 0.43
N TYR A 216 12.11 1.29 0.24
CA TYR A 216 10.64 1.27 0.19
C TYR A 216 10.00 1.77 1.50
N SER A 217 10.59 1.40 2.65
CA SER A 217 10.16 1.87 3.95
C SER A 217 10.32 3.40 4.10
N VAL A 218 11.47 3.93 3.71
CA VAL A 218 11.76 5.37 3.73
C VAL A 218 10.81 6.13 2.81
N TYR A 219 10.61 5.65 1.58
CA TYR A 219 9.67 6.25 0.64
C TYR A 219 8.24 6.29 1.19
N THR A 220 7.82 5.20 1.83
CA THR A 220 6.52 5.09 2.50
C THR A 220 6.38 6.14 3.61
N LEU A 221 7.38 6.25 4.49
CA LEU A 221 7.38 7.22 5.61
C LEU A 221 7.42 8.67 5.11
N VAL A 222 8.23 8.97 4.10
CA VAL A 222 8.29 10.31 3.48
C VAL A 222 6.93 10.67 2.87
N THR A 223 6.25 9.72 2.22
CA THR A 223 4.91 9.93 1.66
C THR A 223 3.89 10.21 2.77
N GLN A 224 3.92 9.46 3.87
CA GLN A 224 3.05 9.71 5.03
C GLN A 224 3.33 11.08 5.66
N LEU A 225 4.60 11.48 5.79
CA LEU A 225 4.99 12.79 6.31
C LEU A 225 4.46 13.93 5.45
N LYS A 226 4.50 13.80 4.12
CA LYS A 226 3.92 14.79 3.21
C LYS A 226 2.43 14.97 3.48
N GLU A 227 1.67 13.88 3.57
CA GLU A 227 0.22 13.94 3.84
C GLU A 227 -0.13 14.48 5.22
N LEU A 228 0.62 14.06 6.26
CA LEU A 228 0.44 14.58 7.62
C LEU A 228 0.74 16.08 7.68
N ASN A 229 1.78 16.54 6.97
CA ASN A 229 2.10 17.97 6.88
C ASN A 229 1.00 18.76 6.15
N GLU A 230 0.41 18.21 5.10
CA GLU A 230 -0.75 18.84 4.43
C GLU A 230 -1.97 18.93 5.35
N LYS A 231 -2.30 17.85 6.06
CA LYS A 231 -3.39 17.85 7.05
C LYS A 231 -3.13 18.86 8.16
N LYS A 232 -1.91 18.90 8.69
CA LYS A 232 -1.47 19.89 9.69
C LYS A 232 -1.62 21.31 9.15
N LYS A 233 -1.24 21.56 7.90
CA LYS A 233 -1.39 22.87 7.25
C LYS A 233 -2.85 23.29 7.15
N LYS A 234 -3.73 22.42 6.63
CA LYS A 234 -5.19 22.69 6.54
C LYS A 234 -5.80 22.98 7.91
N LEU A 235 -5.45 22.18 8.93
CA LEU A 235 -5.91 22.41 10.29
C LEU A 235 -5.40 23.74 10.85
N SER A 236 -4.12 24.07 10.62
CA SER A 236 -3.52 25.33 11.06
C SER A 236 -4.16 26.54 10.39
N GLU A 237 -4.52 26.45 9.11
CA GLU A 237 -5.25 27.49 8.37
C GLU A 237 -6.67 27.68 8.91
N GLY A 238 -7.38 26.59 9.20
CA GLY A 238 -8.70 26.64 9.84
C GLY A 238 -8.65 27.27 11.24
N LEU A 239 -7.69 26.86 12.07
CA LEU A 239 -7.46 27.46 13.39
C LEU A 239 -7.10 28.93 13.30
N LEU A 240 -6.28 29.33 12.32
CA LEU A 240 -5.95 30.73 12.10
C LEU A 240 -7.20 31.56 11.76
N LYS A 241 -8.10 31.06 10.91
CA LYS A 241 -9.37 31.73 10.59
C LYS A 241 -10.24 31.89 11.83
N LEU A 242 -10.42 30.83 12.62
CA LEU A 242 -11.18 30.88 13.86
C LEU A 242 -10.59 31.90 14.86
N MET A 243 -9.26 31.93 15.00
CA MET A 243 -8.57 32.92 15.84
C MET A 243 -8.74 34.36 15.32
N GLN A 244 -8.85 34.56 14.01
CA GLN A 244 -9.12 35.86 13.41
C GLN A 244 -10.57 36.31 13.64
N GLU A 245 -11.55 35.43 13.42
CA GLU A 245 -12.98 35.71 13.58
C GLU A 245 -13.36 36.04 15.03
N ASN A 246 -12.68 35.43 16.01
CA ASN A 246 -12.94 35.61 17.43
C ASN A 246 -11.94 36.59 18.11
N ASP A 247 -11.09 37.26 17.33
CA ASP A 247 -9.98 38.15 17.77
C ASP A 247 -9.08 37.56 18.88
N VAL A 248 -8.86 36.25 18.85
CA VAL A 248 -7.98 35.55 19.81
C VAL A 248 -6.53 35.68 19.34
N LYS A 249 -5.69 36.36 20.13
CA LYS A 249 -4.24 36.52 19.80
C LYS A 249 -3.40 35.30 20.21
N SER A 250 -3.74 34.67 21.33
CA SER A 250 -3.05 33.48 21.84
C SER A 250 -4.04 32.60 22.55
N TYR A 251 -3.88 31.29 22.42
CA TYR A 251 -4.66 30.27 23.09
C TYR A 251 -3.70 29.25 23.71
N LYS A 252 -3.91 28.92 24.98
CA LYS A 252 -3.14 27.90 25.69
C LYS A 252 -4.11 26.83 26.17
N GLY A 253 -4.13 25.71 25.47
CA GLY A 253 -4.88 24.52 25.88
C GLY A 253 -3.98 23.53 26.60
N ASP A 254 -4.57 22.43 27.05
CA ASP A 254 -3.86 21.38 27.80
C ASP A 254 -2.82 20.64 26.94
N TYR A 255 -3.06 20.58 25.63
CA TYR A 255 -2.23 19.82 24.69
C TYR A 255 -1.37 20.69 23.77
N VAL A 256 -1.75 21.95 23.53
CA VAL A 256 -1.07 22.82 22.56
C VAL A 256 -1.21 24.30 22.93
N THR A 257 -0.16 25.07 22.62
CA THR A 257 -0.20 26.54 22.64
C THR A 257 -0.23 27.07 21.21
N LEU A 258 -1.20 27.91 20.91
CA LEU A 258 -1.40 28.57 19.62
C LEU A 258 -1.18 30.07 19.78
N SER A 259 -0.42 30.68 18.88
CA SER A 259 -0.22 32.13 18.87
C SER A 259 -0.34 32.67 17.45
N ARG A 260 -1.22 33.66 17.27
CA ARG A 260 -1.38 34.38 16.02
C ARG A 260 -0.26 35.41 15.90
N LYS A 261 0.65 35.23 14.96
CA LYS A 261 1.69 36.23 14.62
C LYS A 261 1.17 37.15 13.52
N ALA A 262 1.36 38.45 13.68
CA ALA A 262 1.10 39.41 12.62
C ALA A 262 2.05 39.17 11.43
N ALA A 263 1.62 39.54 10.23
CA ALA A 263 2.48 39.51 9.05
C ALA A 263 3.70 40.42 9.28
N TYR A 264 4.89 39.91 8.98
CA TYR A 264 6.15 40.66 9.09
C TYR A 264 7.03 40.40 7.88
N THR A 265 7.90 41.37 7.56
CA THR A 265 8.90 41.22 6.50
C THR A 265 10.22 40.78 7.12
N LYS A 266 10.75 39.64 6.65
CA LYS A 266 12.09 39.18 7.03
C LYS A 266 13.13 39.80 6.10
N LYS A 267 14.13 40.47 6.66
CA LYS A 267 15.34 40.87 5.93
C LYS A 267 16.44 39.86 6.25
N SER A 268 17.09 39.32 5.23
CA SER A 268 18.28 38.47 5.35
C SER A 268 19.37 39.01 4.44
N ILE A 269 20.63 38.80 4.84
CA ILE A 269 21.79 39.18 4.05
C ILE A 269 21.90 38.21 2.87
N ASP A 270 22.10 38.74 1.67
CA ASP A 270 22.43 37.97 0.49
C ASP A 270 23.93 37.64 0.53
N SER A 271 24.25 36.46 1.05
CA SER A 271 25.64 36.04 1.29
C SER A 271 26.45 35.97 0.00
N LYS A 272 25.84 35.58 -1.13
CA LYS A 272 26.56 35.51 -2.43
C LYS A 272 26.94 36.90 -2.91
N LYS A 273 26.00 37.84 -2.85
CA LYS A 273 26.25 39.23 -3.25
C LYS A 273 27.26 39.93 -2.33
N LEU A 274 27.33 39.53 -1.06
CA LEU A 274 28.33 40.04 -0.10
C LEU A 274 29.73 39.53 -0.46
N GLU A 275 29.87 38.24 -0.78
CA GLU A 275 31.13 37.62 -1.22
C GLU A 275 31.69 38.27 -2.50
N GLU A 276 30.82 38.52 -3.50
CA GLU A 276 31.25 39.11 -4.78
C GLU A 276 31.67 40.59 -4.67
N LYS A 277 30.96 41.40 -3.87
CA LYS A 277 31.18 42.86 -3.82
C LYS A 277 32.11 43.29 -2.70
N TYR A 278 32.18 42.53 -1.62
CA TYR A 278 32.94 42.86 -0.42
C TYR A 278 33.66 41.61 0.12
N PRO A 279 34.58 41.01 -0.65
CA PRO A 279 35.23 39.75 -0.31
C PRO A 279 36.01 39.79 1.02
N GLU A 280 36.66 40.92 1.34
CA GLU A 280 37.36 41.09 2.61
C GLU A 280 36.42 41.03 3.83
N VAL A 281 35.22 41.62 3.71
CA VAL A 281 34.21 41.62 4.77
C VAL A 281 33.58 40.24 4.92
N TYR A 282 33.33 39.55 3.80
CA TYR A 282 32.84 38.17 3.82
C TYR A 282 33.83 37.23 4.52
N ALA A 283 35.12 37.32 4.18
CA ALA A 283 36.18 36.52 4.81
C ALA A 283 36.33 36.81 6.32
N ALA A 284 36.20 38.07 6.73
CA ALA A 284 36.28 38.45 8.15
C ALA A 284 35.08 37.97 8.99
N CYS A 285 33.95 37.63 8.35
CA CYS A 285 32.71 37.26 9.02
C CYS A 285 32.30 35.80 8.82
N ILE A 286 33.06 35.01 8.06
CA ILE A 286 32.75 33.60 7.84
C ILE A 286 33.08 32.79 9.08
N LYS A 287 32.16 31.90 9.46
CA LYS A 287 32.37 30.92 10.53
C LYS A 287 32.28 29.54 9.92
N GLU A 288 33.39 28.80 9.97
CA GLU A 288 33.39 27.38 9.63
C GLU A 288 32.82 26.57 10.79
N SER A 289 32.02 25.57 10.46
CA SER A 289 31.47 24.61 11.42
C SER A 289 31.42 23.25 10.75
N ASN A 290 32.06 22.28 11.39
CA ASN A 290 32.09 20.92 10.89
C ASN A 290 30.80 20.22 11.29
N TYR A 291 30.09 19.69 10.30
CA TYR A 291 28.91 18.86 10.51
C TYR A 291 29.28 17.40 10.28
N PRO A 292 28.73 16.46 11.06
CA PRO A 292 28.93 15.03 10.83
C PRO A 292 28.36 14.61 9.47
N GLU A 293 28.86 13.50 8.96
CA GLU A 293 28.24 12.84 7.82
C GLU A 293 26.77 12.51 8.14
N THR A 294 25.86 12.86 7.22
CA THR A 294 24.43 12.63 7.39
C THR A 294 23.85 12.05 6.12
N LEU A 295 22.88 11.15 6.27
CA LEU A 295 22.09 10.65 5.16
C LEU A 295 21.08 11.72 4.73
N GLN A 296 21.17 12.17 3.48
CA GLN A 296 20.17 13.07 2.90
C GLN A 296 19.11 12.26 2.16
N ILE A 297 17.87 12.29 2.65
CA ILE A 297 16.70 11.74 1.96
C ILE A 297 16.02 12.89 1.21
N ARG A 298 15.81 12.74 -0.11
CA ARG A 298 15.19 13.75 -0.97
C ARG A 298 13.80 13.32 -1.43
#